data_AF-A0A9K3PW44-F1
#
_entry.id   AF-A0A9K3PW44-F1
#
_cell.length_a   1.000
_cell.length_b   1.000
_cell.length_c   1.000
_cell.angle_alpha   90.00
_cell.angle_beta   90.00
_cell.angle_gamma   90.00
#
_symmetry.space_group_name_H-M   'P 1'
#
loop_
_entity.id
_entity.type
_entity.pdbx_description
1 polymer ?
#
loop_
_entity_poly.entity_id
_entity_poly.type
_entity_poly.pdbx_seq_one_letter_code
_entity_poly.pdbx_strand_id
1 'polypeptide(L)'
;MSSGCKVFLAVSTEEAAVSADLVATELAAKFDILDVTIRSSDAPVDRLLCNLPSSANHHPSAVWIFYPCPAGSFPPAFSVFQDESPYPVLKAQATDDPKEIAWTVAKWCSLGHESIAKRVHQATVERRQAKLVEDAQLQTKSFKYLQAMSIVYDRNLQITGERIGLDSIKGKVRDRIHVNDKIIALVTTDRQSGFDRQLALVPFKGAVLNLTSAFWFEQTKHIISNHIVAVPHPYVTIAKKCQPFPIEFVVRAYMTGSTDTSIWKNYQNGVRNYCGHALPEGMVKNQKLPTGNLLTPTTKEEEHDRPISAKEIVDEKWMTQEDWDVCAKAALEVFALGQEIAAKHGLILVDTKYEFGRDLDTGEILLIDEVHTPDSSRYWLASSYEERIAAGMEPENIDKEFLRLWFREQCDPYKDKVLPEAPRDLVLELSRRYITLYEMITWNHFDFSIKDGEGGIASAIKSFQ
;
A
#
# COMPACT_ATOMS: atom_id res chain seq x y z
N MET A 1 33.69 18.73 13.53
CA MET A 1 32.67 18.52 14.59
C MET A 1 31.44 19.24 14.11
N SER A 2 30.38 18.51 13.75
CA SER A 2 29.22 19.10 13.08
C SER A 2 28.60 20.16 13.98
N SER A 3 28.46 21.37 13.43
CA SER A 3 27.56 22.39 13.98
C SER A 3 26.14 21.87 13.85
N GLY A 4 25.69 21.05 14.82
CA GLY A 4 24.32 20.55 14.92
C GLY A 4 23.48 21.43 15.85
N CYS A 5 22.16 21.38 15.70
CA CYS A 5 21.22 22.00 16.63
C CYS A 5 21.29 21.27 17.98
N LYS A 6 21.54 22.02 19.07
CA LYS A 6 21.60 21.46 20.43
C LYS A 6 20.24 21.50 21.11
N VAL A 7 19.78 20.40 21.68
CA VAL A 7 18.47 20.33 22.36
C VAL A 7 18.67 20.18 23.86
N PHE A 8 17.97 20.98 24.64
CA PHE A 8 17.96 20.90 26.10
C PHE A 8 16.55 20.55 26.61
N LEU A 9 16.47 19.53 27.46
CA LEU A 9 15.24 19.08 28.11
C LEU A 9 15.35 19.38 29.62
N ALA A 10 14.62 20.38 30.10
CA ALA A 10 14.59 20.78 31.49
C ALA A 10 13.44 20.10 32.23
N VAL A 11 13.75 19.27 33.22
CA VAL A 11 12.81 18.42 33.97
C VAL A 11 12.91 18.62 35.48
N SER A 12 11.79 18.53 36.20
CA SER A 12 11.69 18.65 37.66
C SER A 12 11.13 17.40 38.35
N THR A 13 10.65 16.42 37.57
CA THR A 13 10.01 15.21 38.09
C THR A 13 10.54 13.96 37.39
N GLU A 14 10.42 12.81 38.05
CA GLU A 14 10.80 11.53 37.45
C GLU A 14 9.94 11.19 36.23
N GLU A 15 8.63 11.47 36.28
CA GLU A 15 7.70 11.29 35.15
C GLU A 15 8.11 12.16 33.94
N ALA A 16 8.47 13.41 34.18
CA ALA A 16 8.98 14.30 33.13
C ALA A 16 10.34 13.83 32.59
N ALA A 17 11.19 13.25 33.44
CA ALA A 17 12.46 12.67 33.00
C ALA A 17 12.26 11.47 32.06
N VAL A 18 11.26 10.61 32.34
CA VAL A 18 10.90 9.51 31.44
C VAL A 18 10.37 10.04 30.10
N SER A 19 9.46 11.01 30.12
CA SER A 19 8.97 11.65 28.89
C SER A 19 10.11 12.30 28.09
N ALA A 20 11.02 13.01 28.76
CA ALA A 20 12.17 13.64 28.13
C ALA A 20 13.13 12.62 27.49
N ASP A 21 13.36 11.47 28.12
CA ASP A 21 14.19 10.39 27.58
C ASP A 21 13.57 9.79 26.30
N LEU A 22 12.24 9.61 26.29
CA LEU A 22 11.51 9.20 25.09
C LEU A 22 11.61 10.23 23.97
N VAL A 23 11.51 11.53 24.28
CA VAL A 23 11.72 12.61 23.30
C VAL A 23 13.14 12.58 22.75
N ALA A 24 14.16 12.41 23.60
CA ALA A 24 15.55 12.31 23.17
C ALA A 24 15.79 11.09 22.26
N THR A 25 15.20 9.96 22.61
CA THR A 25 15.25 8.72 21.81
C THR A 25 14.63 8.92 20.43
N GLU A 26 13.45 9.56 20.36
CA GLU A 26 12.77 9.85 19.10
C GLU A 26 13.55 10.86 18.24
N LEU A 27 14.11 11.91 18.86
CA LEU A 27 14.97 12.90 18.19
C LEU A 27 16.19 12.24 17.54
N ALA A 28 16.85 11.32 18.24
CA ALA A 28 17.97 10.56 17.72
C ALA A 28 17.53 9.61 16.60
N ALA A 29 16.51 8.79 16.84
CA ALA A 29 16.10 7.72 15.93
C ALA A 29 15.52 8.25 14.61
N LYS A 30 14.60 9.22 14.67
CA LYS A 30 13.91 9.73 13.47
C LYS A 30 14.62 10.91 12.83
N PHE A 31 15.20 11.81 13.62
CA PHE A 31 15.73 13.09 13.13
C PHE A 31 17.26 13.21 13.17
N ASP A 32 17.98 12.22 13.72
CA ASP A 32 19.44 12.20 13.83
C ASP A 32 19.97 13.41 14.62
N ILE A 33 19.18 13.84 15.61
CA ILE A 33 19.54 14.90 16.55
C ILE A 33 20.11 14.21 17.80
N LEU A 34 21.44 14.15 17.87
CA LEU A 34 22.17 13.41 18.91
C LEU A 34 22.65 14.29 20.08
N ASP A 35 22.80 15.61 19.89
CA ASP A 35 23.21 16.54 20.94
C ASP A 35 22.01 16.98 21.78
N VAL A 36 21.46 16.02 22.54
CA VAL A 36 20.33 16.19 23.44
C VAL A 36 20.82 16.09 24.88
N THR A 37 20.54 17.10 25.69
CA THR A 37 20.94 17.13 27.11
C THR A 37 19.73 17.29 28.02
N ILE A 38 19.50 16.30 28.90
CA ILE A 38 18.49 16.40 29.96
C ILE A 38 19.12 17.06 31.20
N ARG A 39 18.42 18.02 31.81
CA ARG A 39 18.89 18.77 32.99
C ARG A 39 17.75 19.00 33.98
N SER A 40 18.11 19.22 35.25
CA SER A 40 17.15 19.70 36.24
C SER A 40 16.70 21.12 35.89
N SER A 41 15.40 21.36 35.91
CA SER A 41 14.81 22.69 35.71
C SER A 41 15.00 23.64 36.90
N ASP A 42 15.47 23.12 38.04
CA ASP A 42 15.84 23.90 39.24
C ASP A 42 17.30 24.37 39.19
N ALA A 43 18.03 24.06 38.12
CA ALA A 43 19.39 24.56 37.93
C ALA A 43 19.39 26.10 37.80
N PRO A 44 20.41 26.78 38.35
CA PRO A 44 20.56 28.23 38.20
C PRO A 44 20.52 28.69 36.73
N VAL A 45 19.84 29.82 36.46
CA VAL A 45 19.61 30.36 35.10
C VAL A 45 20.92 30.60 34.35
N ASP A 46 21.94 31.11 35.03
CA ASP A 46 23.30 31.28 34.50
C ASP A 46 23.90 29.94 34.05
N ARG A 47 23.68 28.85 34.80
CA ARG A 47 24.14 27.50 34.43
C ARG A 47 23.37 26.92 33.24
N LEU A 48 22.10 27.30 33.08
CA LEU A 48 21.30 26.93 31.91
C LEU A 48 21.74 27.72 30.66
N LEU A 49 22.12 29.00 30.81
CA LEU A 49 22.61 29.86 29.71
C LEU A 49 24.09 29.63 29.35
N CYS A 50 24.89 29.02 30.25
CA CYS A 50 26.28 28.67 29.99
C CYS A 50 26.41 27.61 28.87
N ASN A 51 27.38 27.81 27.97
CA ASN A 51 27.69 26.95 26.81
C ASN A 51 26.66 26.96 25.67
N LEU A 52 25.86 28.02 25.54
CA LEU A 52 25.05 28.23 24.34
C LEU A 52 25.95 28.64 23.16
N PRO A 53 25.80 28.02 21.97
CA PRO A 53 26.60 28.37 20.80
C PRO A 53 26.29 29.80 20.35
N SER A 54 27.28 30.64 20.04
CA SER A 54 27.04 32.03 19.59
C SER A 54 26.03 32.10 18.43
N SER A 55 24.92 32.86 18.58
CA SER A 55 23.92 33.05 17.52
C SER A 55 24.44 33.99 16.43
N ALA A 56 25.37 33.51 15.59
CA ALA A 56 25.93 34.29 14.49
C ALA A 56 25.01 34.34 13.26
N ASN A 57 24.03 33.43 13.16
CA ASN A 57 23.11 33.31 12.03
C ASN A 57 21.64 33.35 12.49
N HIS A 58 20.72 33.74 11.61
CA HIS A 58 19.26 33.84 11.85
C HIS A 58 18.55 32.48 12.07
N HIS A 59 19.29 31.45 12.50
CA HIS A 59 18.84 30.07 12.65
C HIS A 59 19.12 29.57 14.07
N PRO A 60 18.22 28.79 14.68
CA PRO A 60 18.37 28.33 16.05
C PRO A 60 19.51 27.30 16.17
N SER A 61 20.60 27.69 16.82
CA SER A 61 21.70 26.78 17.17
C SER A 61 21.42 25.96 18.44
N ALA A 62 20.35 26.31 19.17
CA ALA A 62 19.84 25.56 20.31
C ALA A 62 18.31 25.61 20.37
N VAL A 63 17.70 24.64 21.06
CA VAL A 63 16.27 24.58 21.39
C VAL A 63 16.12 24.13 22.83
N TRP A 64 15.18 24.73 23.55
CA TRP A 64 14.82 24.36 24.92
C TRP A 64 13.43 23.77 25.00
N ILE A 65 13.27 22.76 25.85
CA ILE A 65 11.99 22.14 26.20
C ILE A 65 11.90 22.15 27.71
N PHE A 66 10.83 22.70 28.26
CA PHE A 66 10.59 22.73 29.69
C PHE A 66 9.35 21.92 30.04
N TYR A 67 9.50 21.08 31.06
CA TYR A 67 8.41 20.37 31.72
C TYR A 67 8.03 21.10 33.03
N PRO A 68 6.75 21.06 33.44
CA PRO A 68 6.32 21.72 34.67
C PRO A 68 6.79 20.98 35.93
N CYS A 69 6.78 21.70 37.04
CA CYS A 69 6.94 21.16 38.38
C CYS A 69 5.72 20.30 38.79
N PRO A 70 5.84 19.46 39.85
CA PRO A 70 4.74 18.60 40.31
C PRO A 70 3.40 19.32 40.57
N ALA A 71 3.45 20.62 40.89
CA ALA A 71 2.27 21.45 41.12
C ALA A 71 1.60 21.97 39.83
N GLY A 72 2.07 21.55 38.65
CA GLY A 72 1.59 22.02 37.34
C GLY A 72 2.06 23.42 36.94
N SER A 73 2.78 24.12 37.83
CA SER A 73 3.42 25.40 37.52
C SER A 73 4.78 25.19 36.87
N PHE A 74 5.16 26.07 35.95
CA PHE A 74 6.51 26.11 35.42
C PHE A 74 7.45 26.78 36.44
N PRO A 75 8.72 26.35 36.54
CA PRO A 75 9.68 26.95 37.45
C PRO A 75 9.90 28.42 37.11
N PRO A 76 10.25 29.30 38.08
CA PRO A 76 10.50 30.72 37.82
C PRO A 76 11.57 30.98 36.74
N ALA A 77 12.53 30.06 36.60
CA ALA A 77 13.53 30.09 35.53
C ALA A 77 12.91 30.05 34.13
N PHE A 78 11.73 29.44 33.98
CA PHE A 78 11.03 29.33 32.71
C PHE A 78 10.60 30.69 32.15
N SER A 79 10.00 31.57 32.97
CA SER A 79 9.56 32.89 32.49
C SER A 79 10.75 33.74 32.06
N VAL A 80 11.85 33.68 32.81
CA VAL A 80 13.10 34.37 32.46
C VAL A 80 13.66 33.82 31.15
N PHE A 81 13.70 32.49 30.98
CA PHE A 81 14.15 31.88 29.72
C PHE A 81 13.24 32.22 28.55
N GLN A 82 11.93 32.24 28.75
CA GLN A 82 10.99 32.57 27.70
C GLN A 82 11.18 34.00 27.17
N ASP A 83 11.50 34.94 28.06
CA ASP A 83 11.65 36.35 27.73
C ASP A 83 13.06 36.71 27.25
N GLU A 84 14.11 36.06 27.78
CA GLU A 84 15.51 36.42 27.53
C GLU A 84 16.26 35.46 26.59
N SER A 85 15.76 34.24 26.36
CA SER A 85 16.44 33.27 25.50
C SER A 85 16.43 33.73 24.05
N PRO A 86 17.58 33.80 23.36
CA PRO A 86 17.63 34.04 21.92
C PRO A 86 17.22 32.79 21.11
N TYR A 87 16.87 31.68 21.77
CA TYR A 87 16.51 30.40 21.17
C TYR A 87 15.05 30.00 21.45
N PRO A 88 14.42 29.22 20.56
CA PRO A 88 13.07 28.68 20.78
C PRO A 88 12.95 27.89 22.09
N VAL A 89 11.84 28.12 22.80
CA VAL A 89 11.49 27.43 24.04
C VAL A 89 10.11 26.79 23.89
N LEU A 90 10.02 25.47 24.06
CA LEU A 90 8.77 24.69 24.05
C LEU A 90 8.32 24.39 25.48
N LYS A 91 7.02 24.54 25.73
CA LYS A 91 6.36 23.99 26.91
C LYS A 91 5.87 22.58 26.59
N ALA A 92 6.20 21.60 27.42
CA ALA A 92 5.72 20.22 27.30
C ALA A 92 5.15 19.73 28.63
N GLN A 93 4.21 18.79 28.58
CA GLN A 93 3.72 18.03 29.72
C GLN A 93 4.28 16.60 29.67
N ALA A 94 4.39 15.94 30.82
CA ALA A 94 4.81 14.53 30.85
C ALA A 94 3.82 13.61 30.12
N THR A 95 2.54 13.99 30.07
CA THR A 95 1.45 13.29 29.38
C THR A 95 1.37 13.57 27.88
N ASP A 96 2.11 14.56 27.38
CA ASP A 96 2.12 14.86 25.94
C ASP A 96 2.83 13.74 25.18
N ASP A 97 2.41 13.48 23.95
CA ASP A 97 3.05 12.48 23.09
C ASP A 97 4.50 12.88 22.77
N PRO A 98 5.51 12.09 23.19
CA PRO A 98 6.91 12.36 22.90
C PRO A 98 7.20 12.56 21.41
N LYS A 99 6.46 11.88 20.52
CA LYS A 99 6.61 12.01 19.06
C LYS A 99 6.21 13.39 18.56
N GLU A 100 5.18 14.01 19.14
CA GLU A 100 4.74 15.36 18.79
C GLU A 100 5.72 16.44 19.29
N ILE A 101 6.28 16.23 20.48
CA ILE A 101 7.33 17.11 21.04
C ILE A 101 8.57 17.04 20.14
N ALA A 102 9.08 15.83 19.89
CA ALA A 102 10.26 15.61 19.04
C ALA A 102 10.05 16.19 17.63
N TRP A 103 8.87 16.00 17.05
CA TRP A 103 8.51 16.60 15.76
C TRP A 103 8.58 18.13 15.77
N THR A 104 8.04 18.76 16.81
CA THR A 104 8.06 20.23 16.93
C THR A 104 9.49 20.76 17.05
N VAL A 105 10.30 20.10 17.87
CA VAL A 105 11.71 20.43 18.10
C VAL A 105 12.54 20.24 16.83
N ALA A 106 12.34 19.13 16.12
CA ALA A 106 13.04 18.84 14.87
C ALA A 106 12.74 19.87 13.78
N LYS A 107 11.51 20.40 13.69
CA LYS A 107 11.17 21.50 12.77
C LYS A 107 11.92 22.80 13.07
N TRP A 108 12.21 23.10 14.34
CA TRP A 108 13.05 24.24 14.66
C TRP A 108 14.51 23.95 14.34
N CYS A 109 15.01 22.77 14.73
CA CYS A 109 16.37 22.35 14.41
C CYS A 109 16.64 22.16 12.91
N SER A 110 15.63 22.03 12.06
CA SER A 110 15.83 21.96 10.61
C SER A 110 16.15 23.32 9.98
N LEU A 111 15.81 24.42 10.66
CA LEU A 111 16.16 25.77 10.21
C LEU A 111 17.69 25.92 10.27
N GLY A 112 18.34 25.89 9.12
CA GLY A 112 19.80 25.99 9.00
C GLY A 112 20.55 24.65 8.98
N HIS A 113 19.86 23.50 9.04
CA HIS A 113 20.49 22.17 9.00
C HIS A 113 19.84 21.27 7.93
N GLU A 114 20.47 21.15 6.76
CA GLU A 114 19.91 20.45 5.60
C GLU A 114 19.60 18.96 5.85
N SER A 115 20.45 18.27 6.61
CA SER A 115 20.24 16.85 6.95
C SER A 115 18.98 16.65 7.79
N ILE A 116 18.78 17.49 8.82
CA ILE A 116 17.59 17.49 9.66
C ILE A 116 16.37 17.90 8.82
N ALA A 117 16.49 18.89 7.94
CA ALA A 117 15.42 19.31 7.05
C ALA A 117 14.91 18.19 6.13
N LYS A 118 15.80 17.37 5.57
CA LYS A 118 15.42 16.19 4.77
C LYS A 118 14.62 15.17 5.60
N ARG A 119 15.07 14.87 6.83
CA ARG A 119 14.36 13.95 7.74
C ARG A 119 13.00 14.52 8.17
N VAL A 120 12.94 15.81 8.46
CA VAL A 120 11.69 16.51 8.79
C VAL A 120 10.72 16.47 7.63
N HIS A 121 11.18 16.70 6.40
CA HIS A 121 10.35 16.57 5.20
C HIS A 121 9.80 15.15 5.03
N GLN A 122 10.67 14.14 5.17
CA GLN A 122 10.27 12.72 5.10
C GLN A 122 9.21 12.37 6.15
N ALA A 123 9.42 12.75 7.42
CA ALA A 123 8.44 12.56 8.48
C ALA A 123 7.12 13.34 8.23
N THR A 124 7.18 14.51 7.58
CA THR A 124 5.97 15.24 7.16
C THR A 124 5.15 14.42 6.17
N VAL A 125 5.81 13.80 5.19
CA VAL A 125 5.18 12.96 4.17
C VAL A 125 4.54 11.74 4.83
N GLU A 126 5.26 11.03 5.70
CA GLU A 126 4.76 9.86 6.45
C GLU A 126 3.55 10.21 7.32
N ARG A 127 3.61 11.32 8.06
CA ARG A 127 2.48 11.78 8.89
C ARG A 127 1.27 12.17 8.06
N ARG A 128 1.48 12.81 6.90
CA ARG A 128 0.39 13.11 5.97
C ARG A 128 -0.24 11.81 5.49
N GLN A 129 0.57 10.87 5.00
CA GLN A 129 0.11 9.56 4.54
C GLN A 129 -0.70 8.82 5.60
N ALA A 130 -0.23 8.78 6.86
CA ALA A 130 -0.94 8.15 7.96
C ALA A 130 -2.34 8.78 8.19
N LYS A 131 -2.47 10.10 8.10
CA LYS A 131 -3.77 10.78 8.20
C LYS A 131 -4.69 10.47 7.03
N LEU A 132 -4.16 10.31 5.81
CA LEU A 132 -4.98 9.91 4.66
C LEU A 132 -5.54 8.50 4.84
N VAL A 133 -4.71 7.59 5.37
CA VAL A 133 -5.12 6.21 5.70
C VAL A 133 -6.24 6.25 6.76
N GLU A 134 -6.05 7.00 7.84
CA GLU A 134 -7.03 7.13 8.92
C GLU A 134 -8.36 7.71 8.42
N ASP A 135 -8.31 8.80 7.64
CA ASP A 135 -9.50 9.44 7.06
C ASP A 135 -10.26 8.47 6.14
N ALA A 136 -9.56 7.75 5.25
CA ALA A 136 -10.18 6.75 4.38
C ALA A 136 -10.83 5.60 5.18
N GLN A 137 -10.20 5.15 6.26
CA GLN A 137 -10.78 4.14 7.14
C GLN A 137 -12.03 4.64 7.88
N LEU A 138 -12.04 5.89 8.35
CA LEU A 138 -13.19 6.51 9.00
C LEU A 138 -14.34 6.72 8.01
N GLN A 139 -14.04 7.25 6.82
CA GLN A 139 -15.00 7.51 5.76
C GLN A 139 -15.75 6.23 5.36
N THR A 140 -15.02 5.14 5.12
CA THR A 140 -15.63 3.87 4.69
C THR A 140 -16.38 3.13 5.80
N LYS A 141 -16.20 3.53 7.07
CA LYS A 141 -17.01 3.08 8.21
C LYS A 141 -18.25 3.95 8.46
N SER A 142 -18.44 5.02 7.69
CA SER A 142 -19.62 5.88 7.83
C SER A 142 -20.91 5.15 7.45
N PHE A 143 -22.03 5.62 8.00
CA PHE A 143 -23.36 5.05 7.78
C PHE A 143 -23.69 4.90 6.29
N LYS A 144 -23.35 5.89 5.46
CA LYS A 144 -23.59 5.87 4.00
C LYS A 144 -22.95 4.65 3.33
N TYR A 145 -21.69 4.37 3.63
CA TYR A 145 -20.93 3.28 3.02
C TYR A 145 -21.46 1.93 3.49
N LEU A 146 -21.60 1.77 4.81
CA LEU A 146 -22.12 0.55 5.42
C LEU A 146 -23.53 0.22 4.92
N GLN A 147 -24.40 1.23 4.80
CA GLN A 147 -25.75 1.07 4.28
C GLN A 147 -25.75 0.67 2.80
N ALA A 148 -24.92 1.30 1.97
CA ALA A 148 -24.85 0.95 0.54
C ALA A 148 -24.41 -0.50 0.32
N MET A 149 -23.35 -0.95 1.01
CA MET A 149 -22.87 -2.34 0.93
C MET A 149 -23.91 -3.33 1.48
N SER A 150 -24.54 -2.99 2.62
CA SER A 150 -25.59 -3.81 3.24
C SER A 150 -26.79 -3.99 2.31
N ILE A 151 -27.27 -2.91 1.66
CA ILE A 151 -28.40 -2.99 0.72
C ILE A 151 -28.10 -3.97 -0.42
N VAL A 152 -26.90 -3.92 -0.99
CA VAL A 152 -26.52 -4.84 -2.07
C VAL A 152 -26.45 -6.27 -1.57
N TYR A 153 -25.85 -6.50 -0.39
CA TYR A 153 -25.76 -7.83 0.22
C TYR A 153 -27.14 -8.41 0.56
N ASP A 154 -27.92 -7.69 1.37
CA ASP A 154 -29.18 -8.16 1.95
C ASP A 154 -30.27 -8.37 0.89
N ARG A 155 -30.16 -7.70 -0.26
CA ARG A 155 -31.09 -7.82 -1.39
C ARG A 155 -30.57 -8.73 -2.53
N ASN A 156 -29.41 -9.37 -2.37
CA ASN A 156 -28.79 -10.22 -3.39
C ASN A 156 -28.60 -9.51 -4.75
N LEU A 157 -28.14 -8.26 -4.71
CA LEU A 157 -27.94 -7.41 -5.89
C LEU A 157 -26.51 -7.48 -6.46
N GLN A 158 -25.65 -8.34 -5.91
CA GLN A 158 -24.30 -8.57 -6.41
C GLN A 158 -24.32 -9.01 -7.88
N ILE A 159 -23.33 -8.57 -8.64
CA ILE A 159 -23.15 -8.95 -10.04
C ILE A 159 -22.49 -10.33 -10.10
N THR A 160 -23.19 -11.28 -10.70
CA THR A 160 -22.80 -12.69 -10.78
C THR A 160 -22.32 -13.12 -12.15
N GLY A 161 -22.64 -12.36 -13.20
CA GLY A 161 -22.50 -12.72 -14.60
C GLY A 161 -23.70 -13.47 -15.19
N GLU A 162 -24.56 -14.05 -14.35
CA GLU A 162 -25.53 -15.07 -14.79
C GLU A 162 -26.79 -14.51 -15.41
N ARG A 163 -27.20 -13.28 -15.05
CA ARG A 163 -28.43 -12.65 -15.58
C ARG A 163 -28.16 -11.56 -16.62
N ILE A 164 -26.95 -11.54 -17.20
CA ILE A 164 -26.59 -10.61 -18.29
C ILE A 164 -27.33 -10.97 -19.59
N GLY A 165 -27.61 -12.26 -19.81
CA GLY A 165 -28.33 -12.72 -21.01
C GLY A 165 -27.51 -12.60 -22.30
N LEU A 166 -26.18 -12.66 -22.19
CA LEU A 166 -25.24 -12.73 -23.31
C LEU A 166 -24.34 -13.95 -23.13
N ASP A 167 -24.01 -14.62 -24.23
CA ASP A 167 -23.11 -15.77 -24.21
C ASP A 167 -21.71 -15.34 -23.75
N SER A 168 -21.22 -16.01 -22.71
CA SER A 168 -19.96 -15.65 -22.06
C SER A 168 -19.12 -16.88 -21.73
N ILE A 169 -17.80 -16.69 -21.77
CA ILE A 169 -16.83 -17.65 -21.24
C ILE A 169 -16.57 -17.25 -19.79
N LYS A 170 -17.00 -18.10 -18.86
CA LYS A 170 -16.89 -17.83 -17.43
C LYS A 170 -15.44 -17.98 -16.94
N GLY A 171 -14.97 -16.98 -16.21
CA GLY A 171 -13.70 -17.03 -15.46
C GLY A 171 -13.94 -17.02 -13.95
N LYS A 172 -12.86 -17.10 -13.15
CA LYS A 172 -12.96 -17.06 -11.68
C LYS A 172 -13.64 -15.78 -11.19
N VAL A 173 -13.28 -14.63 -11.77
CA VAL A 173 -13.80 -13.30 -11.40
C VAL A 173 -14.37 -12.55 -12.61
N ARG A 174 -13.73 -12.65 -13.77
CA ARG A 174 -14.14 -11.96 -15.00
C ARG A 174 -14.78 -12.93 -16.00
N ASP A 175 -15.91 -12.55 -16.56
CA ASP A 175 -16.56 -13.24 -17.67
C ASP A 175 -16.24 -12.51 -18.98
N ARG A 176 -15.92 -13.28 -20.02
CA ARG A 176 -15.54 -12.73 -21.33
C ARG A 176 -16.67 -12.94 -22.32
N ILE A 177 -17.15 -11.85 -22.91
CA ILE A 177 -18.19 -11.85 -23.95
C ILE A 177 -17.55 -11.41 -25.27
N HIS A 178 -17.82 -12.18 -26.32
CA HIS A 178 -17.41 -11.80 -27.68
C HIS A 178 -18.34 -10.71 -28.19
N VAL A 179 -17.79 -9.56 -28.60
CA VAL A 179 -18.60 -8.45 -29.14
C VAL A 179 -18.59 -8.50 -30.66
N ASN A 180 -17.41 -8.51 -31.28
CA ASN A 180 -17.21 -8.70 -32.72
C ASN A 180 -15.79 -9.23 -32.98
N ASP A 181 -15.33 -9.27 -34.23
CA ASP A 181 -14.02 -9.79 -34.61
C ASP A 181 -12.83 -9.10 -33.91
N LYS A 182 -12.94 -7.81 -33.57
CA LYS A 182 -11.83 -7.00 -33.04
C LYS A 182 -11.85 -6.80 -31.54
N ILE A 183 -13.04 -6.81 -30.91
CA ILE A 183 -13.20 -6.46 -29.49
C ILE A 183 -13.97 -7.52 -28.69
N ILE A 184 -13.68 -7.55 -27.40
CA ILE A 184 -14.36 -8.34 -26.37
C ILE A 184 -14.84 -7.42 -25.25
N ALA A 185 -15.87 -7.85 -24.54
CA ALA A 185 -16.26 -7.26 -23.27
C ALA A 185 -15.77 -8.15 -22.13
N LEU A 186 -15.09 -7.53 -21.16
CA LEU A 186 -14.68 -8.14 -19.91
C LEU A 186 -15.63 -7.65 -18.82
N VAL A 187 -16.44 -8.56 -18.28
CA VAL A 187 -17.36 -8.26 -17.18
C VAL A 187 -16.73 -8.72 -15.87
N THR A 188 -16.34 -7.78 -15.02
CA THR A 188 -15.71 -8.07 -13.73
C THR A 188 -16.78 -8.24 -12.67
N THR A 189 -16.98 -9.45 -12.18
CA THR A 189 -18.09 -9.78 -11.26
C THR A 189 -17.73 -9.57 -9.79
N ASP A 190 -18.75 -9.65 -8.92
CA ASP A 190 -18.60 -9.59 -7.46
C ASP A 190 -18.14 -10.93 -6.86
N ARG A 191 -17.82 -11.92 -7.70
CA ARG A 191 -17.30 -13.22 -7.23
C ARG A 191 -15.94 -13.05 -6.57
N GLN A 192 -15.82 -13.56 -5.36
CA GLN A 192 -14.57 -13.72 -4.65
C GLN A 192 -14.13 -15.19 -4.71
N SER A 193 -12.92 -15.44 -5.19
CA SER A 193 -12.36 -16.79 -5.29
C SER A 193 -11.15 -17.01 -4.36
N GLY A 194 -10.92 -18.27 -4.02
CA GLY A 194 -9.78 -18.77 -3.26
C GLY A 194 -9.86 -20.30 -3.17
N PHE A 195 -8.72 -20.97 -3.02
CA PHE A 195 -8.65 -22.45 -3.02
C PHE A 195 -9.30 -23.08 -4.27
N ASP A 196 -9.15 -22.40 -5.42
CA ASP A 196 -9.78 -22.75 -6.71
C ASP A 196 -11.30 -22.86 -6.70
N ARG A 197 -11.95 -22.22 -5.74
CA ARG A 197 -13.40 -22.19 -5.56
C ARG A 197 -13.90 -20.77 -5.41
N GLN A 198 -15.18 -20.57 -5.70
CA GLN A 198 -15.87 -19.35 -5.32
C GLN A 198 -16.20 -19.42 -3.82
N LEU A 199 -15.78 -18.39 -3.08
CA LEU A 199 -15.90 -18.30 -1.62
C LEU A 199 -17.09 -17.44 -1.19
N ALA A 200 -17.35 -16.34 -1.90
CA ALA A 200 -18.41 -15.39 -1.56
C ALA A 200 -18.78 -14.50 -2.76
N LEU A 201 -19.89 -13.78 -2.64
CA LEU A 201 -20.24 -12.63 -3.49
C LEU A 201 -20.06 -11.35 -2.67
N VAL A 202 -19.06 -10.56 -3.03
CA VAL A 202 -18.65 -9.36 -2.28
C VAL A 202 -19.24 -8.14 -2.96
N PRO A 203 -20.14 -7.39 -2.29
CA PRO A 203 -20.76 -6.20 -2.87
C PRO A 203 -19.73 -5.24 -3.48
N PHE A 204 -20.01 -4.74 -4.69
CA PHE A 204 -19.20 -3.75 -5.40
C PHE A 204 -17.76 -4.15 -5.75
N LYS A 205 -17.33 -5.38 -5.45
CA LYS A 205 -15.98 -5.86 -5.74
C LYS A 205 -15.68 -5.75 -7.24
N GLY A 206 -16.61 -6.16 -8.09
CA GLY A 206 -16.44 -6.14 -9.53
C GLY A 206 -16.20 -4.72 -10.07
N ALA A 207 -17.00 -3.76 -9.60
CA ALA A 207 -16.83 -2.34 -9.92
C ALA A 207 -15.49 -1.78 -9.43
N VAL A 208 -15.13 -2.06 -8.17
CA VAL A 208 -13.85 -1.63 -7.60
C VAL A 208 -12.68 -2.11 -8.46
N LEU A 209 -12.65 -3.40 -8.79
CA LEU A 209 -11.55 -3.99 -9.56
C LEU A 209 -11.45 -3.39 -10.96
N ASN A 210 -12.59 -3.28 -11.66
CA ASN A 210 -12.64 -2.77 -13.02
C ASN A 210 -12.25 -1.28 -13.09
N LEU A 211 -12.76 -0.45 -12.18
CA LEU A 211 -12.43 0.97 -12.13
C LEU A 211 -10.98 1.23 -11.66
N THR A 212 -10.48 0.43 -10.71
CA THR A 212 -9.06 0.49 -10.30
C THR A 212 -8.16 0.18 -11.49
N SER A 213 -8.46 -0.90 -12.23
CA SER A 213 -7.68 -1.25 -13.42
C SER A 213 -7.76 -0.16 -14.49
N ALA A 214 -8.95 0.40 -14.75
CA ALA A 214 -9.12 1.49 -15.71
C ALA A 214 -8.29 2.73 -15.35
N PHE A 215 -8.24 3.09 -14.07
CA PHE A 215 -7.36 4.16 -13.58
C PHE A 215 -5.90 3.87 -13.91
N TRP A 216 -5.41 2.67 -13.61
CA TRP A 216 -4.01 2.32 -13.84
C TRP A 216 -3.64 2.26 -15.31
N PHE A 217 -4.49 1.70 -16.17
CA PHE A 217 -4.26 1.71 -17.60
C PHE A 217 -4.13 3.13 -18.17
N GLU A 218 -4.90 4.09 -17.65
CA GLU A 218 -4.76 5.50 -18.01
C GLU A 218 -3.45 6.09 -17.48
N GLN A 219 -3.05 5.77 -16.24
CA GLN A 219 -1.78 6.23 -15.68
C GLN A 219 -0.57 5.68 -16.46
N THR A 220 -0.64 4.46 -16.99
CA THR A 220 0.52 3.75 -17.54
C THR A 220 0.60 3.77 -19.06
N LYS A 221 -0.38 4.36 -19.76
CA LYS A 221 -0.43 4.37 -21.24
C LYS A 221 0.78 5.02 -21.93
N HIS A 222 1.52 5.86 -21.21
CA HIS A 222 2.74 6.51 -21.71
C HIS A 222 3.98 5.60 -21.60
N ILE A 223 3.89 4.51 -20.85
CA ILE A 223 4.92 3.47 -20.71
C ILE A 223 4.71 2.39 -21.77
N ILE A 224 3.48 1.87 -21.86
CA ILE A 224 3.09 0.86 -22.84
C ILE A 224 1.61 1.01 -23.23
N SER A 225 1.30 0.77 -24.51
CA SER A 225 -0.07 0.65 -24.99
C SER A 225 -0.82 -0.46 -24.25
N ASN A 226 -2.14 -0.31 -24.11
CA ASN A 226 -2.99 -1.30 -23.45
C ASN A 226 -4.22 -1.65 -24.29
N HIS A 227 -4.93 -2.70 -23.89
CA HIS A 227 -6.06 -3.22 -24.65
C HIS A 227 -7.37 -2.45 -24.49
N ILE A 228 -7.47 -1.45 -23.61
CA ILE A 228 -8.76 -0.80 -23.30
C ILE A 228 -9.20 0.05 -24.49
N VAL A 229 -10.46 -0.16 -24.90
CA VAL A 229 -11.17 0.67 -25.88
C VAL A 229 -12.14 1.61 -25.16
N ALA A 230 -12.90 1.11 -24.20
CA ALA A 230 -13.87 1.89 -23.43
C ALA A 230 -14.24 1.22 -22.10
N VAL A 231 -14.74 2.01 -21.14
CA VAL A 231 -15.32 1.53 -19.88
C VAL A 231 -16.75 2.05 -19.78
N PRO A 232 -17.72 1.46 -20.52
CA PRO A 232 -19.07 2.00 -20.64
C PRO A 232 -19.94 1.79 -19.39
N HIS A 233 -19.48 0.94 -18.46
CA HIS A 233 -20.16 0.66 -17.20
C HIS A 233 -19.10 0.32 -16.13
N PRO A 234 -19.34 0.59 -14.83
CA PRO A 234 -18.36 0.30 -13.78
C PRO A 234 -17.89 -1.15 -13.70
N TYR A 235 -18.67 -2.10 -14.22
CA TYR A 235 -18.34 -3.54 -14.25
C TYR A 235 -17.82 -4.03 -15.62
N VAL A 236 -17.74 -3.16 -16.63
CA VAL A 236 -17.47 -3.56 -18.02
C VAL A 236 -16.28 -2.80 -18.57
N THR A 237 -15.31 -3.54 -19.09
CA THR A 237 -14.26 -3.01 -19.97
C THR A 237 -14.43 -3.60 -21.36
N ILE A 238 -14.55 -2.74 -22.37
CA ILE A 238 -14.43 -3.13 -23.78
C ILE A 238 -12.95 -3.10 -24.12
N ALA A 239 -12.42 -4.22 -24.57
CA ALA A 239 -11.01 -4.39 -24.86
C ALA A 239 -10.76 -4.98 -26.24
N LYS A 240 -9.64 -4.62 -26.85
CA LYS A 240 -9.12 -5.27 -28.05
C LYS A 240 -8.88 -6.75 -27.81
N LYS A 241 -9.19 -7.58 -28.80
CA LYS A 241 -8.80 -8.98 -28.76
C LYS A 241 -7.29 -9.11 -28.94
N CYS A 242 -6.68 -9.82 -28.00
CA CYS A 242 -5.26 -10.10 -27.99
C CYS A 242 -5.04 -11.61 -27.92
N GLN A 243 -3.93 -12.07 -28.47
CA GLN A 243 -3.34 -13.37 -28.15
C GLN A 243 -2.43 -13.18 -26.92
N PRO A 244 -2.80 -13.67 -25.72
CA PRO A 244 -1.97 -13.53 -24.52
C PRO A 244 -0.67 -14.30 -24.66
N PHE A 245 0.41 -13.77 -24.09
CA PHE A 245 1.63 -14.54 -23.85
C PHE A 245 1.40 -15.52 -22.69
N PRO A 246 1.92 -16.75 -22.76
CA PRO A 246 1.72 -17.80 -21.74
C PRO A 246 2.61 -17.62 -20.50
N ILE A 247 2.85 -16.38 -20.09
CA ILE A 247 3.72 -16.01 -18.96
C ILE A 247 3.01 -14.98 -18.09
N GLU A 248 3.05 -15.19 -16.78
CA GLU A 248 2.66 -14.18 -15.80
C GLU A 248 3.89 -13.40 -15.34
N PHE A 249 3.86 -12.09 -15.52
CA PHE A 249 4.98 -11.21 -15.18
C PHE A 249 4.80 -10.69 -13.76
N VAL A 250 5.25 -11.49 -12.78
CA VAL A 250 5.15 -11.10 -11.37
C VAL A 250 6.33 -10.25 -10.96
N VAL A 251 6.10 -9.02 -10.52
CA VAL A 251 7.13 -8.11 -10.01
C VAL A 251 7.01 -8.01 -8.49
N ARG A 252 8.13 -8.12 -7.77
CA ARG A 252 8.17 -8.14 -6.30
C ARG A 252 9.15 -7.12 -5.74
N ALA A 253 8.75 -6.40 -4.70
CA ALA A 253 9.61 -5.51 -3.93
C ALA A 253 9.91 -6.02 -2.50
N TYR A 254 9.19 -7.04 -2.04
CA TYR A 254 9.32 -7.56 -0.67
C TYR A 254 9.37 -9.09 -0.65
N MET A 255 10.05 -9.61 0.37
CA MET A 255 10.22 -11.03 0.64
C MET A 255 8.96 -11.60 1.33
N THR A 256 7.86 -11.75 0.60
CA THR A 256 6.57 -12.17 1.17
C THR A 256 5.86 -13.28 0.37
N GLY A 257 4.67 -13.65 0.83
CA GLY A 257 3.78 -14.65 0.25
C GLY A 257 3.79 -15.99 0.99
N SER A 258 2.75 -16.79 0.75
CA SER A 258 2.48 -18.06 1.43
C SER A 258 2.26 -19.23 0.46
N THR A 259 2.20 -18.98 -0.85
CA THR A 259 1.98 -19.99 -1.89
C THR A 259 3.29 -20.63 -2.33
N ASP A 260 3.22 -21.79 -2.98
CA ASP A 260 4.42 -22.51 -3.47
C ASP A 260 5.18 -21.75 -4.56
N THR A 261 4.53 -20.80 -5.23
CA THR A 261 5.13 -19.86 -6.18
C THR A 261 5.56 -18.52 -5.56
N SER A 262 5.52 -18.38 -4.23
CA SER A 262 5.94 -17.16 -3.57
C SER A 262 7.43 -17.16 -3.23
N ILE A 263 8.05 -15.99 -3.31
CA ILE A 263 9.49 -15.83 -3.04
C ILE A 263 9.84 -16.23 -1.60
N TRP A 264 9.01 -15.87 -0.62
CA TRP A 264 9.26 -16.21 0.78
C TRP A 264 9.19 -17.72 1.04
N LYS A 265 8.16 -18.40 0.52
CA LYS A 265 8.02 -19.85 0.71
C LYS A 265 9.21 -20.62 0.11
N ASN A 266 9.66 -20.23 -1.09
CA ASN A 266 10.84 -20.82 -1.72
C ASN A 266 12.12 -20.53 -0.94
N TYR A 267 12.31 -19.28 -0.51
CA TYR A 267 13.46 -18.89 0.30
C TYR A 267 13.53 -19.65 1.63
N GLN A 268 12.40 -19.79 2.31
CA GLN A 268 12.28 -20.57 3.54
C GLN A 268 12.60 -22.05 3.31
N ASN A 269 12.28 -22.59 2.13
CA ASN A 269 12.61 -23.96 1.72
C ASN A 269 14.07 -24.14 1.23
N GLY A 270 14.91 -23.11 1.36
CA GLY A 270 16.34 -23.18 1.02
C GLY A 270 16.69 -22.74 -0.40
N VAL A 271 15.73 -22.26 -1.19
CA VAL A 271 16.02 -21.72 -2.54
C VAL A 271 16.78 -20.40 -2.40
N ARG A 272 17.92 -20.29 -3.10
CA ARG A 272 18.77 -19.08 -3.14
C ARG A 272 18.99 -18.52 -4.53
N ASN A 273 18.58 -19.24 -5.56
CA ASN A 273 18.42 -18.72 -6.90
C ASN A 273 16.94 -18.84 -7.27
N TYR A 274 16.24 -17.70 -7.33
CA TYR A 274 14.81 -17.65 -7.56
C TYR A 274 14.53 -16.93 -8.88
N CYS A 275 13.97 -17.62 -9.87
CA CYS A 275 13.75 -17.10 -11.22
C CYS A 275 15.01 -16.51 -11.87
N GLY A 276 16.20 -17.04 -11.56
CA GLY A 276 17.48 -16.54 -12.06
C GLY A 276 18.11 -15.44 -11.18
N HIS A 277 17.45 -15.00 -10.10
CA HIS A 277 17.96 -13.99 -9.18
C HIS A 277 18.65 -14.63 -7.99
N ALA A 278 19.91 -14.26 -7.75
CA ALA A 278 20.63 -14.64 -6.55
C ALA A 278 20.09 -13.87 -5.33
N LEU A 279 19.64 -14.62 -4.33
CA LEU A 279 19.03 -14.12 -3.11
C LEU A 279 20.06 -14.12 -1.97
N PRO A 280 20.28 -12.99 -1.27
CA PRO A 280 21.20 -12.93 -0.13
C PRO A 280 20.82 -13.92 0.99
N GLU A 281 21.79 -14.32 1.81
CA GLU A 281 21.52 -15.08 3.04
C GLU A 281 20.90 -14.20 4.12
N GLY A 282 20.23 -14.84 5.09
CA GLY A 282 19.69 -14.18 6.29
C GLY A 282 18.48 -13.27 6.06
N MET A 283 17.80 -13.35 4.91
CA MET A 283 16.60 -12.55 4.67
C MET A 283 15.43 -13.02 5.54
N VAL A 284 14.65 -12.06 6.04
CA VAL A 284 13.48 -12.32 6.89
C VAL A 284 12.17 -12.05 6.14
N LYS A 285 11.08 -12.65 6.62
CA LYS A 285 9.75 -12.47 6.04
C LYS A 285 9.35 -11.01 6.05
N ASN A 286 8.71 -10.57 4.97
CA ASN A 286 8.16 -9.23 4.76
C ASN A 286 9.18 -8.09 4.71
N GLN A 287 10.49 -8.37 4.71
CA GLN A 287 11.50 -7.33 4.49
C GLN A 287 11.46 -6.82 3.03
N LYS A 288 11.83 -5.56 2.84
CA LYS A 288 12.07 -5.01 1.50
C LYS A 288 13.28 -5.69 0.84
N LEU A 289 13.20 -5.97 -0.45
CA LEU A 289 14.29 -6.59 -1.20
C LEU A 289 15.45 -5.59 -1.37
N PRO A 290 16.70 -5.96 -1.01
CA PRO A 290 17.83 -5.04 -1.03
C PRO A 290 18.30 -4.68 -2.44
N THR A 291 18.04 -5.54 -3.42
CA THR A 291 18.43 -5.36 -4.84
C THR A 291 17.42 -4.53 -5.64
N GLY A 292 16.35 -4.06 -5.01
CA GLY A 292 15.22 -3.41 -5.70
C GLY A 292 14.18 -4.42 -6.20
N ASN A 293 13.38 -4.01 -7.18
CA ASN A 293 12.27 -4.80 -7.70
C ASN A 293 12.78 -5.97 -8.54
N LEU A 294 12.28 -7.17 -8.25
CA LEU A 294 12.62 -8.40 -8.98
C LEU A 294 11.46 -8.83 -9.87
N LEU A 295 11.73 -9.08 -11.15
CA LEU A 295 10.80 -9.75 -12.05
C LEU A 295 10.97 -11.27 -11.89
N THR A 296 9.94 -11.92 -11.36
CA THR A 296 9.93 -13.34 -11.00
C THR A 296 8.77 -14.06 -11.71
N PRO A 297 8.88 -14.32 -13.01
CA PRO A 297 7.76 -14.78 -13.81
C PRO A 297 7.35 -16.22 -13.46
N THR A 298 6.10 -16.56 -13.77
CA THR A 298 5.57 -17.93 -13.71
C THR A 298 5.00 -18.34 -15.06
N THR A 299 5.09 -19.62 -15.39
CA THR A 299 4.40 -20.17 -16.57
C THR A 299 2.90 -20.27 -16.30
N LYS A 300 2.10 -20.28 -17.37
CA LYS A 300 0.65 -20.50 -17.33
C LYS A 300 0.35 -21.88 -17.92
N GLU A 301 0.61 -22.92 -17.12
CA GLU A 301 0.48 -24.34 -17.52
C GLU A 301 -0.89 -24.91 -17.14
N GLU A 302 -1.32 -26.00 -17.79
CA GLU A 302 -2.64 -26.61 -17.53
C GLU A 302 -2.73 -27.27 -16.14
N GLU A 303 -1.61 -27.82 -15.63
CA GLU A 303 -1.57 -28.46 -14.32
C GLU A 303 -1.21 -27.47 -13.21
N HIS A 304 0.01 -26.91 -13.23
CA HIS A 304 0.49 -26.00 -12.19
C HIS A 304 1.47 -24.95 -12.73
N ASP A 305 1.19 -23.69 -12.45
CA ASP A 305 2.10 -22.59 -12.70
C ASP A 305 3.41 -22.81 -11.91
N ARG A 306 4.57 -22.71 -12.58
CA ARG A 306 5.88 -22.83 -11.93
C ARG A 306 6.71 -21.55 -12.07
N PRO A 307 7.55 -21.20 -11.08
CA PRO A 307 8.55 -20.16 -11.25
C PRO A 307 9.52 -20.52 -12.39
N ILE A 308 9.84 -19.55 -13.24
CA ILE A 308 10.75 -19.70 -14.38
C ILE A 308 11.68 -18.49 -14.47
N SER A 309 12.89 -18.67 -15.00
CA SER A 309 13.83 -17.56 -15.24
C SER A 309 13.66 -16.95 -16.63
N ALA A 310 14.15 -15.72 -16.82
CA ALA A 310 14.20 -15.06 -18.12
C ALA A 310 14.90 -15.92 -19.20
N LYS A 311 16.00 -16.59 -18.81
CA LYS A 311 16.76 -17.47 -19.70
C LYS A 311 15.92 -18.68 -20.13
N GLU A 312 15.27 -19.34 -19.18
CA GLU A 312 14.42 -20.50 -19.46
C GLU A 312 13.21 -20.14 -20.33
N ILE A 313 12.60 -18.97 -20.14
CA ILE A 313 11.48 -18.49 -20.98
C ILE A 313 11.87 -18.49 -22.47
N VAL A 314 13.07 -18.01 -22.79
CA VAL A 314 13.56 -17.92 -24.17
C VAL A 314 14.07 -19.28 -24.66
N ASP A 315 14.83 -20.01 -23.85
CA ASP A 315 15.38 -21.32 -24.20
C ASP A 315 14.27 -22.36 -24.47
N GLU A 316 13.19 -22.32 -23.68
CA GLU A 316 12.01 -23.19 -23.83
C GLU A 316 10.97 -22.65 -24.84
N LYS A 317 11.23 -21.49 -25.45
CA LYS A 317 10.38 -20.87 -26.49
C LYS A 317 8.98 -20.47 -26.03
N TRP A 318 8.81 -20.14 -24.75
CA TRP A 318 7.58 -19.49 -24.26
C TRP A 318 7.39 -18.11 -24.88
N MET A 319 8.50 -17.39 -25.12
CA MET A 319 8.55 -16.10 -25.78
C MET A 319 9.83 -15.96 -26.61
N THR A 320 9.83 -15.04 -27.57
CA THR A 320 11.08 -14.59 -28.21
C THR A 320 11.87 -13.68 -27.26
N GLN A 321 13.18 -13.53 -27.47
CA GLN A 321 13.99 -12.59 -26.69
C GLN A 321 13.46 -11.15 -26.80
N GLU A 322 13.08 -10.73 -28.01
CA GLU A 322 12.55 -9.39 -28.27
C GLU A 322 11.25 -9.14 -27.50
N ASP A 323 10.32 -10.09 -27.53
CA ASP A 323 9.05 -9.97 -26.80
C ASP A 323 9.26 -9.95 -25.29
N TRP A 324 10.16 -10.80 -24.80
CA TRP A 324 10.52 -10.83 -23.39
C TRP A 324 11.09 -9.49 -22.94
N ASP A 325 12.02 -8.91 -23.70
CA ASP A 325 12.67 -7.65 -23.33
C ASP A 325 11.68 -6.49 -23.26
N VAL A 326 10.73 -6.41 -24.20
CA VAL A 326 9.66 -5.39 -24.20
C VAL A 326 8.76 -5.56 -22.96
N CYS A 327 8.23 -6.75 -22.73
CA CYS A 327 7.31 -7.03 -21.62
C CYS A 327 7.99 -6.88 -20.26
N ALA A 328 9.23 -7.37 -20.12
CA ALA A 328 9.99 -7.30 -18.87
C ALA A 328 10.31 -5.86 -18.48
N LYS A 329 10.75 -5.04 -19.45
CA LYS A 329 10.98 -3.61 -19.25
C LYS A 329 9.69 -2.90 -18.82
N ALA A 330 8.60 -3.10 -19.57
CA ALA A 330 7.31 -2.48 -19.26
C ALA A 330 6.78 -2.90 -17.88
N ALA A 331 6.87 -4.18 -17.52
CA ALA A 331 6.43 -4.67 -16.20
C ALA A 331 7.16 -3.96 -15.04
N LEU A 332 8.48 -3.79 -15.15
CA LEU A 332 9.27 -3.10 -14.13
C LEU A 332 8.98 -1.59 -14.07
N GLU A 333 8.82 -0.93 -15.21
CA GLU A 333 8.49 0.50 -15.30
C GLU A 333 7.08 0.80 -14.77
N VAL A 334 6.08 -0.01 -15.17
CA VAL A 334 4.71 0.08 -14.66
C VAL A 334 4.68 -0.15 -13.15
N PHE A 335 5.44 -1.12 -12.64
CA PHE A 335 5.49 -1.39 -11.21
C PHE A 335 6.14 -0.25 -10.43
N ALA A 336 7.23 0.33 -10.94
CA ALA A 336 7.89 1.48 -10.33
C ALA A 336 6.96 2.70 -10.25
N LEU A 337 6.22 3.01 -11.33
CA LEU A 337 5.21 4.07 -11.31
C LEU A 337 4.09 3.78 -10.31
N GLY A 338 3.63 2.52 -10.26
CA GLY A 338 2.66 2.05 -9.28
C GLY A 338 3.11 2.28 -7.84
N GLN A 339 4.38 1.99 -7.53
CA GLN A 339 4.97 2.25 -6.22
C GLN A 339 5.02 3.73 -5.89
N GLU A 340 5.39 4.59 -6.84
CA GLU A 340 5.45 6.03 -6.64
C GLU A 340 4.06 6.61 -6.31
N ILE A 341 3.04 6.25 -7.08
CA ILE A 341 1.66 6.73 -6.88
C ILE A 341 1.08 6.17 -5.58
N ALA A 342 1.23 4.86 -5.33
CA ALA A 342 0.75 4.23 -4.09
C ALA A 342 1.38 4.87 -2.85
N ALA A 343 2.69 5.13 -2.87
CA ALA A 343 3.40 5.75 -1.77
C ALA A 343 2.80 7.14 -1.44
N LYS A 344 2.47 7.96 -2.44
CA LYS A 344 1.85 9.28 -2.21
C LYS A 344 0.54 9.20 -1.42
N HIS A 345 -0.16 8.06 -1.47
CA HIS A 345 -1.44 7.84 -0.82
C HIS A 345 -1.36 6.92 0.41
N GLY A 346 -0.15 6.72 0.97
CA GLY A 346 0.06 5.96 2.20
C GLY A 346 -0.01 4.44 2.03
N LEU A 347 0.15 3.97 0.80
CA LEU A 347 0.16 2.55 0.45
C LEU A 347 1.56 2.09 0.05
N ILE A 348 1.87 0.84 0.37
CA ILE A 348 3.03 0.12 -0.16
C ILE A 348 2.50 -0.87 -1.20
N LEU A 349 2.88 -0.69 -2.47
CA LEU A 349 2.70 -1.71 -3.51
C LEU A 349 3.82 -2.75 -3.39
N VAL A 350 3.45 -3.95 -2.96
CA VAL A 350 4.37 -4.98 -2.47
C VAL A 350 4.84 -5.89 -3.59
N ASP A 351 3.87 -6.42 -4.32
CA ASP A 351 4.05 -7.20 -5.53
C ASP A 351 2.79 -7.11 -6.38
N THR A 352 2.93 -7.43 -7.67
CA THR A 352 1.82 -7.48 -8.62
C THR A 352 2.11 -8.46 -9.74
N LYS A 353 1.06 -8.85 -10.47
CA LYS A 353 1.11 -9.73 -11.63
C LYS A 353 0.58 -8.99 -12.85
N TYR A 354 1.35 -8.97 -13.93
CA TYR A 354 0.89 -8.47 -15.23
C TYR A 354 0.71 -9.61 -16.24
N GLU A 355 -0.17 -9.37 -17.19
CA GLU A 355 -0.26 -10.14 -18.43
C GLU A 355 -0.09 -9.21 -19.63
N PHE A 356 0.56 -9.71 -20.66
CA PHE A 356 0.72 -9.03 -21.94
C PHE A 356 0.17 -9.91 -23.06
N GLY A 357 -0.20 -9.30 -24.18
CA GLY A 357 -0.62 -10.05 -25.36
C GLY A 357 -0.41 -9.26 -26.64
N ARG A 358 -0.39 -9.97 -27.77
CA ARG A 358 -0.34 -9.35 -29.09
C ARG A 358 -1.74 -9.00 -29.56
N ASP A 359 -1.96 -7.75 -29.94
CA ASP A 359 -3.15 -7.31 -30.65
C ASP A 359 -3.33 -8.15 -31.92
N LEU A 360 -4.51 -8.76 -32.10
CA LEU A 360 -4.77 -9.62 -33.26
C LEU A 360 -4.88 -8.84 -34.58
N ASP A 361 -5.11 -7.52 -34.54
CA ASP A 361 -5.22 -6.68 -35.73
C ASP A 361 -3.85 -6.11 -36.15
N THR A 362 -3.05 -5.65 -35.18
CA THR A 362 -1.81 -4.90 -35.44
C THR A 362 -0.52 -5.68 -35.13
N GLY A 363 -0.59 -6.74 -34.31
CA GLY A 363 0.57 -7.46 -33.79
C GLY A 363 1.32 -6.75 -32.66
N GLU A 364 0.91 -5.54 -32.27
CA GLU A 364 1.50 -4.76 -31.18
C GLU A 364 1.37 -5.48 -29.83
N ILE A 365 2.40 -5.39 -28.99
CA ILE A 365 2.34 -5.88 -27.61
C ILE A 365 1.56 -4.88 -26.76
N LEU A 366 0.50 -5.36 -26.12
CA LEU A 366 -0.34 -4.57 -25.24
C LEU A 366 -0.26 -5.12 -23.81
N LEU A 367 -0.30 -4.22 -22.83
CA LEU A 367 -0.65 -4.59 -21.46
C LEU A 367 -2.15 -4.95 -21.42
N ILE A 368 -2.46 -6.13 -20.90
CA ILE A 368 -3.81 -6.68 -20.89
C ILE A 368 -4.22 -7.06 -19.47
N ASP A 369 -5.37 -7.72 -19.37
CA ASP A 369 -5.92 -8.26 -18.12
C ASP A 369 -6.35 -7.17 -17.11
N GLU A 370 -5.89 -7.24 -15.86
CA GLU A 370 -6.12 -6.22 -14.84
C GLU A 370 -4.78 -5.72 -14.26
N VAL A 371 -4.75 -4.47 -13.79
CA VAL A 371 -3.52 -3.81 -13.32
C VAL A 371 -3.73 -3.26 -11.92
N HIS A 372 -2.82 -3.62 -11.00
CA HIS A 372 -2.69 -2.97 -9.68
C HIS A 372 -3.98 -2.96 -8.84
N THR A 373 -4.78 -4.00 -9.00
CA THR A 373 -5.99 -4.23 -8.22
C THR A 373 -5.68 -5.02 -6.93
N PRO A 374 -6.57 -5.00 -5.92
CA PRO A 374 -6.44 -5.89 -4.76
C PRO A 374 -6.46 -7.39 -5.06
N ASP A 375 -6.91 -7.82 -6.24
CA ASP A 375 -6.89 -9.24 -6.63
C ASP A 375 -5.59 -9.65 -7.34
N SER A 376 -4.95 -8.71 -8.05
CA SER A 376 -3.69 -8.92 -8.78
C SER A 376 -2.44 -8.50 -7.99
N SER A 377 -2.62 -7.75 -6.90
CA SER A 377 -1.52 -7.06 -6.20
C SER A 377 -1.70 -7.07 -4.69
N ARG A 378 -0.58 -7.09 -3.97
CA ARG A 378 -0.57 -6.90 -2.52
C ARG A 378 -0.31 -5.44 -2.17
N TYR A 379 -1.16 -4.90 -1.29
CA TYR A 379 -1.03 -3.56 -0.74
C TYR A 379 -0.95 -3.62 0.78
N TRP A 380 0.06 -2.95 1.34
CA TRP A 380 0.16 -2.73 2.79
C TRP A 380 -0.04 -1.27 3.14
N LEU A 381 -0.46 -1.01 4.36
CA LEU A 381 -0.48 0.34 4.92
C LEU A 381 0.93 0.77 5.29
N ALA A 382 1.38 1.89 4.72
CA ALA A 382 2.72 2.40 4.95
C ALA A 382 2.92 2.83 6.41
N SER A 383 1.88 3.40 7.02
CA SER A 383 1.91 3.97 8.37
C SER A 383 2.22 2.96 9.48
N SER A 384 1.89 1.67 9.28
CA SER A 384 2.11 0.63 10.29
C SER A 384 3.22 -0.36 9.93
N TYR A 385 3.80 -0.28 8.72
CA TYR A 385 4.76 -1.28 8.24
C TYR A 385 6.02 -1.39 9.12
N GLU A 386 6.76 -0.30 9.33
CA GLU A 386 8.02 -0.34 10.06
C GLU A 386 7.87 -0.88 11.49
N GLU A 387 6.87 -0.36 12.21
CA GLU A 387 6.57 -0.75 13.59
C GLU A 387 6.20 -2.23 13.67
N ARG A 388 5.34 -2.71 12.77
CA ARG A 388 4.90 -4.10 12.74
C ARG A 388 6.05 -5.05 12.41
N ILE A 389 6.92 -4.71 11.45
CA ILE A 389 8.09 -5.52 11.13
C ILE A 389 9.08 -5.55 12.30
N ALA A 390 9.34 -4.41 12.95
CA ALA A 390 10.20 -4.35 14.13
C ALA A 390 9.67 -5.21 15.29
N ALA A 391 8.33 -5.31 15.42
CA ALA A 391 7.66 -6.16 16.40
C ALA A 391 7.52 -7.63 15.96
N GLY A 392 8.03 -8.03 14.79
CA GLY A 392 7.90 -9.40 14.26
C GLY A 392 6.47 -9.77 13.84
N MET A 393 5.62 -8.78 13.55
CA MET A 393 4.24 -8.95 13.12
C MET A 393 4.10 -8.93 11.59
N GLU A 394 3.02 -9.52 11.07
CA GLU A 394 2.66 -9.39 9.66
C GLU A 394 2.29 -7.93 9.33
N PRO A 395 2.67 -7.39 8.17
CA PRO A 395 2.18 -6.10 7.70
C PRO A 395 0.65 -6.02 7.70
N GLU A 396 0.13 -4.81 7.89
CA GLU A 396 -1.30 -4.59 7.81
C GLU A 396 -1.75 -4.60 6.35
N ASN A 397 -2.53 -5.62 6.00
CA ASN A 397 -2.97 -5.91 4.65
C ASN A 397 -4.46 -5.53 4.46
N ILE A 398 -4.78 -4.98 3.29
CA ILE A 398 -6.13 -4.59 2.88
C ILE A 398 -6.78 -5.65 1.96
N ASP A 399 -6.04 -6.69 1.56
CA ASP A 399 -6.51 -7.73 0.66
C ASP A 399 -7.40 -8.82 1.33
N LYS A 400 -7.70 -9.85 0.54
CA LYS A 400 -8.59 -10.96 0.86
C LYS A 400 -8.02 -12.03 1.79
N GLU A 401 -6.79 -11.90 2.30
CA GLU A 401 -6.15 -12.97 3.07
C GLU A 401 -6.92 -13.33 4.35
N PHE A 402 -7.57 -12.37 5.00
CA PHE A 402 -8.38 -12.65 6.19
C PHE A 402 -9.61 -13.54 5.90
N LEU A 403 -10.21 -13.42 4.70
CA LEU A 403 -11.28 -14.33 4.28
C LEU A 403 -10.74 -15.75 4.11
N ARG A 404 -9.54 -15.89 3.51
CA ARG A 404 -8.89 -17.20 3.32
C ARG A 404 -8.53 -17.86 4.65
N LEU A 405 -8.00 -17.07 5.60
CA LEU A 405 -7.67 -17.55 6.94
C LEU A 405 -8.93 -18.05 7.66
N TRP A 406 -10.03 -17.29 7.60
CA TRP A 406 -11.31 -17.73 8.16
C TRP A 406 -11.75 -19.09 7.60
N PHE A 407 -11.71 -19.29 6.27
CA PHE A 407 -12.07 -20.58 5.68
C PHE A 407 -11.16 -21.72 6.14
N ARG A 408 -9.84 -21.49 6.26
CA ARG A 408 -8.89 -22.50 6.76
C ARG A 408 -9.11 -22.84 8.24
N GLU A 409 -9.61 -21.91 9.03
CA GLU A 409 -9.96 -22.15 10.43
C GLU A 409 -11.27 -22.93 10.57
N GLN A 410 -12.20 -22.78 9.63
CA GLN A 410 -13.52 -23.42 9.69
C GLN A 410 -13.61 -24.77 8.96
N CYS A 411 -12.76 -25.04 7.96
CA CYS A 411 -12.86 -26.23 7.10
C CYS A 411 -11.52 -26.59 6.42
N ASP A 412 -11.44 -27.75 5.76
CA ASP A 412 -10.40 -28.02 4.76
C ASP A 412 -10.93 -27.61 3.37
N PRO A 413 -10.64 -26.38 2.89
CA PRO A 413 -11.30 -25.83 1.71
C PRO A 413 -10.95 -26.58 0.41
N TYR A 414 -9.86 -27.36 0.42
CA TYR A 414 -9.42 -28.16 -0.72
C TYR A 414 -10.12 -29.53 -0.79
N LYS A 415 -10.57 -30.07 0.35
CA LYS A 415 -11.13 -31.43 0.42
C LYS A 415 -12.62 -31.46 0.73
N ASP A 416 -13.11 -30.50 1.49
CA ASP A 416 -14.49 -30.50 1.94
C ASP A 416 -15.44 -30.22 0.78
N LYS A 417 -16.43 -31.09 0.58
CA LYS A 417 -17.36 -30.97 -0.55
C LYS A 417 -18.14 -29.66 -0.55
N VAL A 418 -18.56 -29.21 0.63
CA VAL A 418 -19.34 -28.00 0.84
C VAL A 418 -18.54 -27.07 1.75
N LEU A 419 -18.36 -25.82 1.32
CA LEU A 419 -17.75 -24.80 2.16
C LEU A 419 -18.80 -24.16 3.07
N PRO A 420 -18.45 -23.78 4.31
CA PRO A 420 -19.34 -22.97 5.14
C PRO A 420 -19.58 -21.61 4.48
N GLU A 421 -20.74 -21.01 4.74
CA GLU A 421 -21.03 -19.66 4.24
C GLU A 421 -20.20 -18.63 5.01
N ALA A 422 -19.55 -17.71 4.29
CA ALA A 422 -18.79 -16.63 4.92
C ALA A 422 -19.73 -15.71 5.71
N PRO A 423 -19.40 -15.33 6.97
CA PRO A 423 -20.24 -14.46 7.77
C PRO A 423 -20.48 -13.13 7.07
N ARG A 424 -21.71 -12.61 7.17
CA ARG A 424 -22.11 -11.33 6.56
C ARG A 424 -21.10 -10.21 6.86
N ASP A 425 -20.72 -10.03 8.12
CA ASP A 425 -19.81 -8.97 8.54
C ASP A 425 -18.40 -9.13 7.93
N LEU A 426 -17.97 -10.37 7.71
CA LEU A 426 -16.70 -10.68 7.05
C LEU A 426 -16.74 -10.26 5.57
N VAL A 427 -17.86 -10.53 4.88
CA VAL A 427 -18.05 -10.14 3.47
C VAL A 427 -18.18 -8.62 3.33
N LEU A 428 -18.89 -7.96 4.23
CA LEU A 428 -19.03 -6.50 4.21
C LEU A 428 -17.71 -5.80 4.56
N GLU A 429 -16.93 -6.34 5.51
CA GLU A 429 -15.60 -5.82 5.79
C GLU A 429 -14.67 -5.97 4.58
N LEU A 430 -14.78 -7.07 3.82
CA LEU A 430 -14.04 -7.25 2.57
C LEU A 430 -14.45 -6.20 1.52
N SER A 431 -15.75 -6.00 1.31
CA SER A 431 -16.27 -4.95 0.42
C SER A 431 -15.74 -3.56 0.81
N ARG A 432 -15.80 -3.25 2.12
CA ARG A 432 -15.29 -1.98 2.67
C ARG A 432 -13.81 -1.78 2.37
N ARG A 433 -12.98 -2.81 2.59
CA ARG A 433 -11.53 -2.75 2.34
C ARG A 433 -11.21 -2.54 0.86
N TYR A 434 -11.91 -3.22 -0.04
CA TYR A 434 -11.78 -3.03 -1.48
C TYR A 434 -12.11 -1.59 -1.88
N ILE A 435 -13.22 -1.04 -1.38
CA ILE A 435 -13.61 0.35 -1.63
C ILE A 435 -12.57 1.31 -1.04
N THR A 436 -12.10 1.06 0.19
CA THR A 436 -11.05 1.86 0.84
C THR A 436 -9.80 1.92 -0.05
N LEU A 437 -9.36 0.76 -0.57
CA LEU A 437 -8.19 0.68 -1.41
C LEU A 437 -8.38 1.42 -2.74
N TYR A 438 -9.56 1.29 -3.38
CA TYR A 438 -9.89 2.05 -4.57
C TYR A 438 -9.81 3.56 -4.34
N GLU A 439 -10.44 4.06 -3.28
CA GLU A 439 -10.46 5.50 -2.99
C GLU A 439 -9.05 6.00 -2.65
N MET A 440 -8.26 5.21 -1.92
CA MET A 440 -6.86 5.54 -1.64
C MET A 440 -5.99 5.52 -2.90
N ILE A 441 -6.11 4.52 -3.77
CA ILE A 441 -5.33 4.42 -5.01
C ILE A 441 -5.66 5.58 -5.95
N THR A 442 -6.95 5.79 -6.21
CA THR A 442 -7.41 6.68 -7.27
C THR A 442 -7.62 8.11 -6.81
N TRP A 443 -7.69 8.33 -5.49
CA TRP A 443 -8.08 9.59 -4.86
C TRP A 443 -9.49 10.08 -5.24
N ASN A 444 -10.34 9.17 -5.76
CA ASN A 444 -11.72 9.44 -6.12
C ASN A 444 -12.66 8.74 -5.15
N HIS A 445 -13.80 9.36 -4.85
CA HIS A 445 -14.86 8.69 -4.09
C HIS A 445 -15.54 7.60 -4.93
N PHE A 446 -15.86 6.49 -4.28
CA PHE A 446 -16.60 5.41 -4.89
C PHE A 446 -18.07 5.81 -5.07
N ASP A 447 -18.58 5.68 -6.28
CA ASP A 447 -19.97 5.99 -6.59
C ASP A 447 -20.86 4.75 -6.39
N PHE A 448 -21.76 4.85 -5.42
CA PHE A 448 -22.76 3.82 -5.11
C PHE A 448 -24.03 3.92 -5.98
N SER A 449 -24.10 4.86 -6.92
CA SER A 449 -25.30 5.11 -7.74
C SER A 449 -25.53 4.09 -8.86
N ILE A 450 -24.76 2.99 -8.90
CA ILE A 450 -24.84 1.93 -9.91
C ILE A 450 -26.19 1.20 -9.79
N LYS A 451 -27.17 1.58 -10.62
CA LYS A 451 -28.58 1.20 -10.45
C LYS A 451 -29.09 0.11 -11.39
N ASP A 452 -28.44 -0.12 -12.52
CA ASP A 452 -29.05 -0.90 -13.61
C ASP A 452 -28.74 -2.40 -13.56
N GLY A 453 -27.93 -2.84 -12.59
CA GLY A 453 -27.57 -4.24 -12.38
C GLY A 453 -27.02 -4.92 -13.63
N GLU A 454 -27.32 -6.22 -13.80
CA GLU A 454 -26.86 -7.00 -14.97
C GLU A 454 -27.56 -6.60 -16.29
N GLY A 455 -28.76 -5.99 -16.22
CA GLY A 455 -29.44 -5.45 -17.40
C GLY A 455 -28.75 -4.20 -17.97
N GLY A 456 -28.23 -3.33 -17.11
CA GLY A 456 -27.38 -2.21 -17.50
C GLY A 456 -26.08 -2.66 -18.13
N ILE A 457 -25.43 -3.69 -17.58
CA ILE A 457 -24.24 -4.33 -18.16
C ILE A 457 -24.53 -4.82 -19.57
N ALA A 458 -25.62 -5.56 -19.77
CA ALA A 458 -26.01 -6.06 -21.10
C ALA A 458 -26.22 -4.92 -22.10
N SER A 459 -26.90 -3.84 -21.67
CA SER A 459 -27.16 -2.66 -22.51
C SER A 459 -25.87 -1.93 -22.89
N ALA A 460 -24.94 -1.79 -21.95
CA ALA A 460 -23.63 -1.17 -22.16
C ALA A 460 -22.72 -1.97 -23.11
N ILE A 461 -22.86 -3.30 -23.15
CA ILE A 461 -22.12 -4.15 -24.11
C ILE A 461 -22.76 -4.08 -25.49
N LYS A 462 -24.09 -4.13 -25.57
CA LYS A 462 -24.84 -4.07 -26.84
C LYS A 462 -24.63 -2.78 -27.62
N SER A 463 -24.24 -1.67 -26.99
CA SER A 463 -23.91 -0.43 -27.71
C SER A 463 -22.61 -0.50 -28.53
N PHE A 464 -21.85 -1.59 -28.42
CA PHE A 464 -20.62 -1.86 -29.19
C PHE A 464 -20.77 -3.02 -30.19
N GLN A 465 -21.95 -3.67 -30.24
CA GLN A 465 -22.32 -4.66 -31.26
C GLN A 465 -22.87 -3.93 -32.48
#